data_AF-A0A388RRE7-F1
#
_entry.id   AF-A0A388RRE7-F1
#
_cell.length_a   1.000
_cell.length_b   1.000
_cell.length_c   1.000
_cell.angle_alpha   90.00
_cell.angle_beta   90.00
_cell.angle_gamma   90.00
#
_symmetry.space_group_name_H-M   'P 1'
#
loop_
_entity.id
_entity.type
_entity.pdbx_description
1 polymer ?
#
loop_
_entity_poly.entity_id
_entity_poly.type
_entity_poly.pdbx_seq_one_letter_code
_entity_poly.pdbx_strand_id
1 'polypeptide(L)'
;MTAMQDPRLGACAYLLHLLLQRAEASQPGFLDDLIRGVAADRAGMPDVPEREQALPVFDEALRMLEFANVQMKEAQALGRP
;
A
#
# COMPACT_ATOMS: atom_id res chain seq x y z
N MET A 1 14.05 21.70 -8.09
CA MET A 1 14.92 21.23 -6.99
C MET A 1 14.66 19.76 -6.83
N THR A 2 15.54 18.90 -7.36
CA THR A 2 15.44 17.44 -7.20
C THR A 2 15.60 17.15 -5.71
N ALA A 3 14.50 16.81 -5.04
CA ALA A 3 14.56 16.35 -3.65
C ALA A 3 15.50 15.14 -3.63
N MET A 4 16.66 15.32 -3.01
CA MET A 4 17.61 14.24 -2.76
C MET A 4 16.85 13.17 -1.97
N GLN A 5 16.59 12.04 -2.62
CA GLN A 5 15.84 10.93 -2.03
C GLN A 5 16.58 10.52 -0.75
N ASP A 6 16.02 10.82 0.43
CA ASP A 6 16.59 10.37 1.71
C ASP A 6 16.66 8.84 1.66
N PRO A 7 17.85 8.23 1.67
CA PRO A 7 17.97 6.77 1.56
C PRO A 7 17.18 6.02 2.62
N ARG A 8 16.89 6.66 3.77
CA ARG A 8 16.06 6.09 4.83
C ARG A 8 14.60 5.94 4.40
N LEU A 9 14.06 6.89 3.64
CA LEU A 9 12.71 6.79 3.09
C LEU A 9 12.61 5.63 2.08
N GLY A 10 13.62 5.51 1.20
CA GLY A 10 13.72 4.38 0.27
C GLY A 10 13.82 3.03 1.00
N ALA A 11 14.62 2.95 2.06
CA ALA A 11 14.73 1.75 2.89
C ALA A 11 13.42 1.39 3.59
N CYS A 12 12.70 2.37 4.17
CA CYS A 12 11.39 2.13 4.78
C CYS A 12 10.37 1.61 3.76
N ALA A 13 10.31 2.21 2.56
CA ALA A 13 9.41 1.75 1.50
C ALA A 13 9.72 0.31 1.07
N TYR A 14 11.00 -0.03 0.92
CA TYR A 14 11.44 -1.39 0.59
C TYR A 14 11.10 -2.41 1.68
N LEU A 15 11.33 -2.08 2.95
CA LEU A 15 10.98 -2.95 4.08
C LEU A 15 9.47 -3.19 4.17
N LEU A 16 8.67 -2.13 4.01
CA LEU A 16 7.21 -2.24 3.97
C LEU A 16 6.75 -3.14 2.82
N HIS A 17 7.35 -2.99 1.63
CA HIS A 17 7.05 -3.85 0.50
C HIS A 17 7.34 -5.34 0.81
N LEU A 18 8.52 -5.65 1.36
CA LEU A 18 8.86 -7.02 1.76
C LEU A 18 7.89 -7.61 2.80
N LEU A 19 7.48 -6.79 3.77
CA LEU A 19 6.53 -7.21 4.81
C LEU A 19 5.14 -7.50 4.22
N LEU A 20 4.68 -6.68 3.27
CA LEU A 20 3.42 -6.88 2.57
C LEU A 20 3.42 -8.15 1.72
N GLN A 21 4.51 -8.41 0.99
CA GLN A 21 4.68 -9.65 0.22
C GLN A 21 4.64 -10.88 1.14
N ARG A 22 5.34 -10.81 2.28
CA ARG A 22 5.35 -11.89 3.27
C ARG A 22 3.98 -12.12 3.90
N ALA A 23 3.24 -11.05 4.19
CA ALA A 23 1.89 -11.14 4.74
C ALA A 23 0.95 -11.84 3.74
N GLU A 24 0.97 -11.43 2.47
CA GLU A 24 0.18 -12.06 1.41
C GLU A 24 0.53 -13.54 1.20
N ALA A 25 1.82 -13.87 1.19
CA ALA A 25 2.26 -15.26 1.06
C ALA A 25 1.85 -16.13 2.26
N SER A 26 1.78 -15.54 3.46
CA SER A 26 1.36 -16.24 4.69
C SER A 26 -0.16 -16.37 4.80
N GLN A 27 -0.90 -15.41 4.25
CA GLN A 27 -2.34 -15.34 4.25
C GLN A 27 -2.82 -14.79 2.89
N PRO A 28 -3.11 -15.68 1.91
CA PRO A 28 -3.62 -15.26 0.62
C PRO A 28 -4.90 -14.44 0.76
N GLY A 29 -4.97 -13.30 0.05
CA GLY A 29 -6.06 -12.33 0.13
C GLY A 29 -5.85 -11.21 1.14
N PHE A 30 -4.76 -11.22 1.92
CA PHE A 30 -4.45 -10.18 2.90
C PHE A 30 -4.40 -8.78 2.27
N LEU A 31 -3.76 -8.63 1.10
CA LEU A 31 -3.65 -7.36 0.40
C LEU A 31 -5.01 -6.89 -0.13
N ASP A 32 -5.84 -7.81 -0.65
CA ASP A 32 -7.20 -7.48 -1.09
C ASP A 32 -8.07 -7.01 0.10
N ASP A 33 -7.94 -7.65 1.27
CA ASP A 33 -8.59 -7.21 2.51
C ASP A 33 -8.12 -5.83 2.95
N LEU A 34 -6.81 -5.58 2.93
CA LEU A 34 -6.23 -4.32 3.36
C LEU A 34 -6.63 -3.17 2.42
N ILE A 35 -6.63 -3.39 1.09
CA ILE A 35 -7.14 -2.43 0.10
C ILE A 35 -8.59 -2.07 0.40
N ARG A 36 -9.45 -3.07 0.66
CA ARG A 36 -10.86 -2.82 1.02
C ARG A 36 -10.99 -2.00 2.30
N GLY A 37 -10.20 -2.28 3.32
CA GLY A 37 -10.19 -1.52 4.58
C GLY A 37 -9.85 -0.05 4.36
N VAL A 38 -8.74 0.22 3.68
CA VAL A 38 -8.30 1.61 3.40
C VAL A 38 -9.31 2.35 2.52
N ALA A 39 -9.90 1.68 1.53
CA ALA A 39 -10.94 2.27 0.68
C ALA A 39 -12.20 2.62 1.48
N ALA A 40 -12.60 1.76 2.43
CA ALA A 40 -13.72 2.02 3.32
C ALA A 40 -13.44 3.17 4.28
N ASP A 41 -12.25 3.23 4.88
CA ASP A 41 -11.84 4.33 5.77
C ASP A 41 -11.84 5.67 5.03
N ARG A 42 -11.31 5.69 3.80
CA ARG A 42 -11.33 6.86 2.93
C ARG A 42 -12.75 7.31 2.62
N ALA A 43 -13.64 6.38 2.28
CA ALA A 43 -15.04 6.67 1.95
C ALA A 43 -15.83 7.16 3.17
N GLY A 44 -15.50 6.64 4.37
CA GLY A 44 -16.11 7.02 5.64
C GLY A 44 -15.54 8.29 6.26
N MET A 45 -14.52 8.92 5.66
CA MET A 45 -13.84 10.09 6.22
C MET A 45 -14.82 11.27 6.38
N PRO A 46 -15.04 11.77 7.62
CA PRO A 46 -15.99 12.84 7.88
C PRO A 46 -15.51 14.16 7.27
N ASP A 47 -16.46 15.02 6.93
CA ASP A 47 -16.19 16.34 6.34
C ASP A 47 -15.71 17.34 7.40
N VAL A 48 -14.44 17.20 7.78
CA VAL A 48 -13.71 18.06 8.73
C VAL A 48 -12.61 18.84 8.00
N PRO A 49 -12.15 20.00 8.52
CA PRO A 49 -11.10 20.80 7.87
C PRO A 49 -9.81 20.02 7.53
N GLU A 50 -9.48 19.00 8.32
CA GLU A 50 -8.31 18.14 8.13
C GLU A 50 -8.49 17.09 7.02
N ARG A 51 -9.72 16.91 6.50
CA ARG A 51 -10.07 15.91 5.49
C ARG A 51 -9.21 16.07 4.24
N GLU A 52 -9.06 17.29 3.74
CA GLU A 52 -8.27 17.56 2.52
C GLU A 52 -6.78 17.21 2.70
N GLN A 53 -6.26 17.28 3.93
CA GLN A 53 -4.88 16.92 4.23
C GLN A 53 -4.70 15.42 4.42
N ALA A 54 -5.74 14.73 4.90
CA ALA A 54 -5.72 13.30 5.17
C ALA A 54 -6.05 12.44 3.94
N LEU A 55 -6.91 12.90 3.02
CA LEU A 55 -7.26 12.19 1.79
C LEU A 55 -6.03 11.74 0.96
N PRO A 56 -5.00 12.59 0.76
CA PRO A 56 -3.79 12.18 0.06
C PRO A 56 -3.06 10.99 0.71
N VAL A 57 -3.16 10.82 2.04
CA VAL A 57 -2.54 9.68 2.74
C VAL A 57 -3.25 8.38 2.36
N PHE A 58 -4.59 8.38 2.31
CA PHE A 58 -5.36 7.22 1.86
C PHE A 58 -5.10 6.92 0.38
N ASP A 59 -5.04 7.95 -0.47
CA ASP A 59 -4.76 7.79 -1.90
C ASP A 59 -3.36 7.19 -2.13
N GLU A 60 -2.37 7.67 -1.38
CA GLU A 60 -1.01 7.15 -1.42
C GLU A 60 -0.98 5.69 -0.95
N ALA A 61 -1.62 5.39 0.19
CA ALA A 61 -1.70 4.02 0.72
C ALA A 61 -2.36 3.05 -0.26
N LEU A 62 -3.50 3.41 -0.85
CA LEU A 62 -4.21 2.58 -1.83
C LEU A 62 -3.32 2.25 -3.02
N ARG A 63 -2.70 3.27 -3.63
CA ARG A 63 -1.80 3.06 -4.77
C ARG A 63 -0.61 2.16 -4.42
N MET A 64 -0.03 2.27 -3.22
CA MET A 64 1.06 1.39 -2.79
C MET A 64 0.59 -0.07 -2.62
N LEU A 65 -0.57 -0.26 -2.01
CA LEU A 65 -1.16 -1.58 -1.79
C LEU A 65 -1.58 -2.25 -3.10
N GLU A 66 -2.21 -1.52 -4.00
CA GLU A 66 -2.59 -1.99 -5.34
C GLU A 66 -1.35 -2.42 -6.13
N PHE A 67 -0.29 -1.61 -6.10
CA PHE A 67 0.98 -1.95 -6.75
C PHE A 67 1.62 -3.22 -6.17
N ALA A 68 1.60 -3.40 -4.85
CA ALA A 68 2.08 -4.63 -4.22
C ALA A 68 1.22 -5.84 -4.61
N ASN A 69 -0.11 -5.68 -4.63
CA ASN A 69 -1.06 -6.73 -4.97
C ASN A 69 -0.92 -7.21 -6.41
N VAL A 70 -0.75 -6.29 -7.36
CA VAL A 70 -0.47 -6.64 -8.78
C VAL A 70 0.80 -7.47 -8.88
N GLN A 71 1.90 -7.04 -8.24
CA GLN A 71 3.15 -7.79 -8.28
C GLN A 71 3.03 -9.19 -7.67
N MET A 72 2.26 -9.35 -6.58
CA MET A 72 2.02 -10.67 -5.98
C MET A 72 1.20 -11.57 -6.91
N LYS A 73 0.15 -11.04 -7.54
CA LYS A 73 -0.67 -11.79 -8.50
C LYS A 73 0.14 -12.22 -9.73
N GLU A 74 1.01 -11.33 -10.23
CA GLU A 74 1.96 -11.65 -11.31
C GLU A 74 2.98 -12.71 -10.90
N ALA A 75 3.57 -12.61 -9.70
CA ALA A 75 4.50 -13.59 -9.16
C ALA A 75 3.85 -14.98 -9.05
N GLN A 76 2.64 -15.05 -8.50
CA GLN A 76 1.86 -16.28 -8.39
C GLN A 76 1.54 -16.88 -9.77
N ALA A 77 1.13 -16.05 -10.74
CA ALA A 77 0.86 -16.49 -12.11
C ALA A 77 2.10 -17.07 -12.81
N LEU A 78 3.29 -16.61 -12.44
CA LEU A 78 4.58 -17.11 -12.92
C LEU A 78 5.13 -18.29 -12.11
N GLY A 79 4.38 -18.79 -11.11
CA GLY A 79 4.82 -19.88 -10.23
C GLY A 79 5.99 -19.51 -9.33
N ARG A 80 6.19 -18.21 -9.06
CA ARG A 80 7.19 -17.71 -8.12
C ARG A 80 6.54 -17.60 -6.73
N PRO A 81 7.30 -17.89 -5.66
CA PRO A 81 6.82 -17.70 -4.30
C PRO A 81 6.48 -16.24 -4.02
#